data_AF-A0A3D5EZM8-F1
#
_entry.id   AF-A0A3D5EZM8-F1
#
_cell.length_a   1.000
_cell.length_b   1.000
_cell.length_c   1.000
_cell.angle_alpha   90.00
_cell.angle_beta   90.00
_cell.angle_gamma   90.00
#
_symmetry.space_group_name_H-M   'P 1'
#
loop_
_entity.id
_entity.type
_entity.pdbx_description
1 polymer ?
#
loop_
_entity_poly.entity_id
_entity_poly.type
_entity_poly.pdbx_seq_one_letter_code
_entity_poly.pdbx_strand_id
1 'polypeptide(L)' 'DDSEPTAEPSERERVIAALERAGWVQARAARLLGMTPRQIAYRVQILNIEMKQI' A
#
# COMPACT_ATOMS: atom_id res chain seq x y z
N ASP A 1 -18.33 -26.31 -8.14
CA ASP A 1 -18.63 -25.04 -7.47
C ASP A 1 -17.27 -24.44 -7.12
N ASP A 2 -16.74 -23.65 -8.07
CA ASP A 2 -15.41 -23.01 -7.99
C ASP A 2 -15.50 -21.81 -7.04
N SER A 3 -15.51 -22.09 -5.74
CA SER A 3 -15.37 -21.06 -4.71
C SER A 3 -13.89 -21.00 -4.31
N GLU A 4 -13.10 -20.22 -5.07
CA GLU A 4 -11.71 -19.89 -4.73
C GLU A 4 -11.66 -19.17 -3.37
N PRO A 5 -10.68 -19.48 -2.50
CA PRO A 5 -10.51 -18.75 -1.26
C PRO A 5 -10.02 -17.34 -1.60
N THR A 6 -10.80 -16.32 -1.26
CA THR A 6 -10.38 -14.91 -1.27
C THR A 6 -9.23 -14.75 -0.28
N ALA A 7 -8.00 -14.98 -0.73
CA ALA A 7 -6.81 -14.76 0.07
C ALA A 7 -6.77 -13.28 0.43
N GLU A 8 -6.68 -12.98 1.72
CA GLU A 8 -6.52 -11.61 2.21
C GLU A 8 -5.33 -10.95 1.50
N PRO A 9 -5.47 -9.71 0.98
CA PRO A 9 -4.42 -9.05 0.23
C PRO A 9 -3.19 -8.92 1.12
N SER A 10 -2.01 -9.24 0.56
CA SER A 10 -0.74 -9.09 1.24
C SER A 10 -0.52 -7.64 1.70
N GLU A 11 0.35 -7.43 2.70
CA GLU A 11 0.69 -6.07 3.13
C GLU A 11 1.19 -5.20 1.98
N ARG A 12 1.96 -5.80 1.05
CA ARG A 12 2.47 -5.13 -0.14
C ARG A 12 1.33 -4.64 -1.05
N GLU A 13 0.36 -5.49 -1.33
CA GLU A 13 -0.80 -5.12 -2.16
C GLU A 13 -1.63 -4.02 -1.50
N ARG A 14 -1.84 -4.09 -0.17
CA ARG A 14 -2.54 -3.03 0.56
C ARG A 14 -1.81 -1.68 0.48
N VAL A 15 -0.48 -1.68 0.60
CA VAL A 15 0.33 -0.45 0.49
C VAL A 15 0.30 0.10 -0.93
N ILE A 16 0.43 -0.75 -1.95
CA ILE A 16 0.36 -0.32 -3.36
C ILE A 16 -1.02 0.27 -3.68
N ALA A 17 -2.10 -0.42 -3.31
CA ALA A 17 -3.46 0.06 -3.56
C ALA A 17 -3.72 1.42 -2.88
N ALA A 18 -3.21 1.63 -1.67
CA ALA A 18 -3.31 2.91 -0.99
C ALA A 18 -2.48 4.01 -1.68
N LEU A 19 -1.28 3.69 -2.18
CA LEU A 19 -0.44 4.62 -2.95
C LEU A 19 -1.12 5.01 -4.26
N GLU A 20 -1.68 4.07 -5.01
CA GLU A 20 -2.40 4.35 -6.25
C GLU A 20 -3.60 5.27 -6.01
N ARG A 21 -4.44 4.94 -5.01
CA ARG A 21 -5.58 5.79 -4.61
C ARG A 21 -5.18 7.18 -4.13
N ALA A 22 -3.97 7.31 -3.59
CA ALA A 22 -3.41 8.56 -3.10
C ALA A 22 -2.72 9.40 -4.20
N GLY A 23 -2.62 8.90 -5.44
CA GLY A 23 -1.80 9.53 -6.47
C GLY A 23 -0.32 9.50 -6.09
N TRP A 24 0.16 8.38 -5.54
CA TRP A 24 1.54 8.14 -5.12
C TRP A 24 2.08 9.10 -4.04
N VAL A 25 1.19 9.83 -3.37
CA VAL A 25 1.53 10.66 -2.20
C VAL A 25 1.51 9.82 -0.92
N GLN A 26 2.69 9.49 -0.38
CA GLN A 26 2.83 8.63 0.81
C GLN A 26 2.02 9.13 2.02
N ALA A 27 2.03 10.43 2.31
CA ALA A 27 1.27 10.98 3.45
C ALA A 27 -0.24 10.76 3.30
N ARG A 28 -0.78 10.80 2.08
CA ARG A 28 -2.19 10.51 1.80
C ARG A 28 -2.46 9.01 1.90
N ALA A 29 -1.58 8.16 1.37
CA ALA A 29 -1.68 6.71 1.51
C ALA A 29 -1.61 6.25 2.97
N ALA A 30 -0.76 6.90 3.79
CA ALA A 30 -0.64 6.61 5.21
C ALA A 30 -1.98 6.84 5.94
N ARG A 31 -2.66 7.96 5.63
CA ARG A 31 -3.98 8.26 6.19
C ARG A 31 -5.02 7.22 5.80
N LEU A 32 -5.00 6.72 4.57
CA LEU A 32 -5.92 5.66 4.10
C LEU A 32 -5.71 4.34 4.86
N LEU A 33 -4.49 4.06 5.30
CA LEU A 33 -4.13 2.83 6.01
C LEU A 33 -4.08 2.98 7.53
N GLY A 34 -4.44 4.15 8.09
CA GLY A 34 -4.31 4.42 9.52
C GLY A 34 -2.87 4.41 10.04
N MET A 35 -1.90 4.71 9.17
CA MET A 35 -0.47 4.71 9.45
C MET A 35 0.06 6.14 9.60
N THR A 36 1.18 6.28 10.31
CA THR A 36 1.99 7.51 10.26
C THR A 36 2.79 7.59 8.96
N PRO A 37 3.20 8.79 8.50
CA PRO A 37 4.05 8.94 7.33
C PRO A 37 5.34 8.11 7.41
N ARG A 38 5.94 8.00 8.59
CA ARG A 38 7.15 7.20 8.82
C ARG A 38 6.90 5.70 8.59
N GLN A 39 5.77 5.19 9.05
CA GLN A 39 5.44 3.77 8.91
C GLN A 39 5.23 3.38 7.44
N ILE A 40 4.56 4.23 6.65
CA ILE A 40 4.40 3.92 5.23
C ILE A 40 5.72 4.05 4.46
N ALA A 41 6.55 5.03 4.78
CA ALA A 41 7.88 5.16 4.18
C ALA A 41 8.74 3.91 4.47
N TYR A 42 8.70 3.43 5.71
CA TYR A 42 9.38 2.19 6.11
C TYR A 42 8.85 0.98 5.33
N ARG A 43 7.52 0.84 5.21
CA ARG A 43 6.89 -0.24 4.42
C ARG A 43 7.30 -0.21 2.94
N VAL A 44 7.28 0.96 2.33
CA VAL A 44 7.71 1.14 0.94
C VAL A 44 9.15 0.64 0.75
N GLN A 45 10.04 0.97 1.69
CA GLN A 45 11.44 0.52 1.66
C GLN A 45 11.58 -1.00 1.84
N ILE A 46 10.98 -1.58 2.89
CA ILE A 46 11.17 -3.03 3.17
C ILE A 46 10.43 -3.93 2.18
N LEU A 47 9.31 -3.48 1.62
CA LEU A 47 8.50 -4.23 0.64
C LEU A 47 8.97 -3.99 -0.80
N ASN A 48 10.05 -3.24 -0.98
CA ASN A 48 10.66 -2.88 -2.25
C ASN A 48 9.59 -2.38 -3.26
N ILE A 49 8.78 -1.41 -2.81
CA ILE A 49 7.73 -0.81 -3.62
C ILE A 49 8.34 0.34 -4.43
N GLU A 50 8.28 0.22 -5.74
CA GLU A 50 8.76 1.25 -6.65
C GLU A 50 7.81 2.46 -6.63
N MET A 51 8.33 3.62 -6.27
CA MET A 51 7.57 4.87 -6.24
C MET A 51 7.43 5.44 -7.64
N LYS A 52 6.19 5.68 -8.10
CA LYS A 52 5.94 6.43 -9.33
C LYS A 52 5.94 7.93 -9.04
N GLN A 53 6.72 8.69 -9.80
CA GLN A 53 6.57 10.14 -9.88
C GLN A 53 5.47 10.41 -10.90
N ILE A 54 4.39 11.06 -10.47
CA ILE A 54 3.30 11.54 -11.34
C ILE A 54 3.27 13.06 -11.31
#